data_AF-A0A661MWH8-F1
#
_entry.id   AF-A0A661MWH8-F1
#
_cell.length_a   1.000
_cell.length_b   1.000
_cell.length_c   1.000
_cell.angle_alpha   90.00
_cell.angle_beta   90.00
_cell.angle_gamma   90.00
#
_symmetry.space_group_name_H-M   'P 1'
#
loop_
_entity.id
_entity.type
_entity.pdbx_description
1 polymer ?
#
loop_
_entity_poly.entity_id
_entity_poly.type
_entity_poly.pdbx_seq_one_letter_code
_entity_poly.pdbx_strand_id
1 'polypeptide(L)'
;MIVAATLCVLSSTCGLLAQEQVVQASKLAMRTAGVALSDGGWNLTTNGDLGQWVSIEHPGKASIRVRAGGSELKGVWPEVELVVVVESGGRMVPAFRKVFAITKARYEDYRFEMELKPGLALVRLRFQNDSVDKKTGGDRNLFVREFGLTGVKVADAAPAWWYPFGKKAEKLRAMTDAGIAKHRMGKLVVRTSKGAVVKVEQVAHEFAFGTAVATRYFSKPFTVESRAYVRLLTENFNAVVAENAMKWPQSEPARGHERWDDMDRMLLFCLSKGMQARGHCLFWAVPKRVPAWVKRLDKTALLQVVDERAWRTTARFNGRIDEFDVNNEMLAGLWY
;
A
#
# COMPACT_ATOMS: atom_id res chain seq x y z
N MET A 1 -55.52 -18.31 59.37
CA MET A 1 -54.48 -18.79 58.45
C MET A 1 -55.05 -18.70 57.03
N ILE A 2 -54.83 -17.58 56.35
CA ILE A 2 -55.27 -17.34 54.97
C ILE A 2 -54.10 -16.67 54.26
N VAL A 3 -53.63 -17.33 53.22
CA VAL A 3 -52.49 -16.94 52.38
C VAL A 3 -52.95 -15.82 51.44
N ALA A 4 -52.31 -14.66 51.49
CA ALA A 4 -52.49 -13.61 50.49
C ALA A 4 -51.44 -13.78 49.39
N ALA A 5 -51.86 -14.29 48.24
CA ALA A 5 -51.03 -14.39 47.04
C ALA A 5 -50.81 -12.97 46.45
N THR A 6 -49.55 -12.57 46.29
CA THR A 6 -49.19 -11.35 45.56
C THR A 6 -49.12 -11.69 44.08
N LEU A 7 -50.12 -11.23 43.30
CA LEU A 7 -50.16 -11.34 41.85
C LEU A 7 -49.14 -10.35 41.26
N CYS A 8 -48.00 -10.83 40.79
CA CYS A 8 -47.04 -10.02 40.05
C CYS A 8 -47.50 -9.94 38.59
N VAL A 9 -48.12 -8.82 38.20
CA VAL A 9 -48.44 -8.53 36.81
C VAL A 9 -47.14 -8.14 36.10
N LEU A 10 -46.54 -9.09 35.38
CA LEU A 10 -45.52 -8.79 34.38
C LEU A 10 -46.19 -8.01 33.25
N SER A 11 -46.08 -6.68 33.28
CA SER A 11 -46.39 -5.89 32.09
C SER A 11 -45.36 -6.24 31.03
N SER A 12 -45.81 -6.88 29.95
CA SER A 12 -45.01 -7.06 28.75
C SER A 12 -44.62 -5.69 28.22
N THR A 13 -43.35 -5.32 28.43
CA THR A 13 -42.78 -4.16 27.76
C THR A 13 -42.70 -4.49 26.28
N CYS A 14 -43.67 -3.97 25.56
CA CYS A 14 -43.63 -3.63 24.15
C CYS A 14 -42.21 -3.12 23.78
N GLY A 15 -41.63 -3.70 22.74
CA GLY A 15 -40.21 -3.56 22.40
C GLY A 15 -39.76 -2.10 22.28
N LEU A 16 -38.78 -1.71 23.09
CA LEU A 16 -37.90 -0.62 22.73
C LEU A 16 -37.21 -1.02 21.43
N LEU A 17 -37.48 -0.29 20.34
CA LEU A 17 -36.66 -0.33 19.15
C LEU A 17 -35.22 -0.04 19.57
N ALA A 18 -34.30 -0.99 19.32
CA ALA A 18 -32.89 -0.80 19.62
C ALA A 18 -32.40 0.51 18.96
N GLN A 19 -31.75 1.37 19.74
CA GLN A 19 -31.23 2.65 19.25
C GLN A 19 -30.10 2.39 18.23
N GLU A 20 -30.13 3.11 17.10
CA GLU A 20 -29.09 3.03 16.08
C GLU A 20 -27.79 3.67 16.58
N GLN A 21 -26.69 2.91 16.56
CA GLN A 21 -25.34 3.39 16.85
C GLN A 21 -24.66 3.84 15.56
N VAL A 22 -24.19 5.08 15.52
CA VAL A 22 -23.56 5.66 14.33
C VAL A 22 -22.05 5.74 14.51
N VAL A 23 -21.30 5.19 13.57
CA VAL A 23 -19.84 5.27 13.51
C VAL A 23 -19.41 5.99 12.24
N GLN A 24 -18.75 7.13 12.39
CA GLN A 24 -18.20 7.89 11.26
C GLN A 24 -17.13 7.07 10.53
N ALA A 25 -17.08 7.18 9.20
CA ALA A 25 -16.15 6.39 8.39
C ALA A 25 -14.67 6.62 8.76
N SER A 26 -14.32 7.87 9.08
CA SER A 26 -13.00 8.26 9.60
C SER A 26 -12.62 7.61 10.93
N LYS A 27 -13.59 7.04 11.67
CA LYS A 27 -13.39 6.40 12.98
C LYS A 27 -13.58 4.88 12.97
N LEU A 28 -13.95 4.28 11.84
CA LEU A 28 -14.12 2.82 11.71
C LEU A 28 -12.88 2.03 12.16
N ALA A 29 -13.05 0.84 12.71
CA ALA A 29 -11.91 0.05 13.18
C ALA A 29 -10.95 -0.40 12.05
N MET A 30 -11.43 -0.49 10.81
CA MET A 30 -10.65 -0.93 9.65
C MET A 30 -10.78 0.04 8.48
N ARG A 31 -9.63 0.46 7.93
CA ARG A 31 -9.48 1.26 6.71
C ARG A 31 -8.23 0.81 5.97
N THR A 32 -8.39 0.10 4.87
CA THR A 32 -7.25 -0.55 4.18
C THR A 32 -6.67 0.27 3.03
N ALA A 33 -7.43 1.23 2.52
CA ALA A 33 -7.03 2.14 1.44
C ALA A 33 -7.72 3.49 1.62
N GLY A 34 -7.40 4.47 0.77
CA GLY A 34 -8.07 5.76 0.72
C GLY A 34 -7.60 6.78 1.76
N VAL A 35 -8.35 7.87 1.87
CA VAL A 35 -8.01 9.04 2.70
C VAL A 35 -9.23 9.56 3.47
N ALA A 36 -8.98 10.17 4.62
CA ALA A 36 -10.02 10.84 5.40
C ALA A 36 -10.57 12.06 4.66
N LEU A 37 -11.87 12.32 4.80
CA LEU A 37 -12.52 13.53 4.35
C LEU A 37 -12.74 14.49 5.53
N SER A 38 -12.72 15.79 5.26
CA SER A 38 -12.84 16.85 6.28
C SER A 38 -14.19 16.85 7.00
N ASP A 39 -15.22 16.29 6.36
CA ASP A 39 -16.53 16.17 6.98
C ASP A 39 -16.52 15.06 8.05
N GLY A 40 -15.57 14.12 8.05
CA GLY A 40 -15.56 12.91 8.88
C GLY A 40 -15.83 11.62 8.09
N GLY A 41 -16.04 11.72 6.78
CA GLY A 41 -16.16 10.61 5.86
C GLY A 41 -14.81 10.02 5.47
N TRP A 42 -14.84 9.06 4.57
CA TRP A 42 -13.67 8.41 4.00
C TRP A 42 -13.83 8.24 2.49
N ASN A 43 -12.78 8.54 1.75
CA ASN A 43 -12.71 8.35 0.31
C ASN A 43 -11.81 7.16 -0.01
N LEU A 44 -12.40 6.05 -0.44
CA LEU A 44 -11.64 4.94 -1.03
C LEU A 44 -11.31 5.29 -2.49
N THR A 45 -10.04 5.63 -2.71
CA THR A 45 -9.47 5.94 -4.03
C THR A 45 -8.88 4.74 -4.76
N THR A 46 -8.97 3.56 -4.15
CA THR A 46 -8.57 2.29 -4.73
C THR A 46 -9.48 1.20 -4.17
N ASN A 47 -9.45 0.01 -4.78
CA ASN A 47 -10.04 -1.18 -4.18
C ASN A 47 -9.58 -1.35 -2.72
N GLY A 48 -10.54 -1.58 -1.82
CA GLY A 48 -10.26 -1.59 -0.40
C GLY A 48 -11.50 -1.84 0.46
N ASP A 49 -11.23 -2.14 1.72
CA ASP A 49 -12.18 -2.45 2.77
C ASP A 49 -12.25 -1.33 3.82
N LEU A 50 -13.48 -0.99 4.22
CA LEU A 50 -13.83 -0.30 5.45
C LEU A 50 -14.54 -1.27 6.39
N GLY A 51 -14.35 -1.19 7.69
CA GLY A 51 -15.11 -2.06 8.60
C GLY A 51 -15.11 -1.69 10.07
N GLN A 52 -16.11 -2.20 10.76
CA GLN A 52 -16.37 -1.98 12.18
C GLN A 52 -16.60 -3.31 12.89
N TRP A 53 -15.98 -3.48 14.05
CA TRP A 53 -16.27 -4.60 14.95
C TRP A 53 -17.56 -4.33 15.70
N VAL A 54 -18.36 -5.39 15.85
CA VAL A 54 -19.60 -5.39 16.61
C VAL A 54 -19.70 -6.67 17.44
N SER A 55 -20.26 -6.57 18.64
CA SER A 55 -20.67 -7.71 19.44
C SER A 55 -22.18 -7.91 19.34
N ILE A 56 -22.59 -9.16 19.12
CA ILE A 56 -23.99 -9.59 19.11
C ILE A 56 -24.23 -10.33 20.42
N GLU A 57 -24.97 -9.71 21.35
CA GLU A 57 -25.19 -10.27 22.69
C GLU A 57 -26.26 -11.38 22.67
N HIS A 58 -27.27 -11.24 21.83
CA HIS A 58 -28.38 -12.18 21.68
C HIS A 58 -28.64 -12.48 20.21
N PRO A 59 -29.10 -13.70 19.85
CA PRO A 59 -29.50 -13.98 18.47
C PRO A 59 -30.67 -13.05 18.11
N GLY A 60 -30.65 -12.48 16.91
CA GLY A 60 -31.76 -11.62 16.50
C GLY A 60 -31.50 -10.83 15.23
N LYS A 61 -32.50 -10.01 14.90
CA LYS A 61 -32.45 -9.12 13.74
C LYS A 61 -31.49 -7.97 14.00
N ALA A 62 -30.59 -7.75 13.06
CA ALA A 62 -29.71 -6.60 12.97
C ALA A 62 -30.01 -5.80 11.71
N SER A 63 -29.83 -4.48 11.79
CA SER A 63 -29.89 -3.59 10.64
C SER A 63 -28.58 -2.83 10.50
N ILE A 64 -28.02 -2.84 9.29
CA ILE A 64 -26.83 -2.09 8.93
C ILE A 64 -27.24 -1.05 7.90
N ARG A 65 -27.03 0.22 8.23
CA ARG A 65 -27.10 1.33 7.29
C ARG A 65 -25.68 1.72 6.88
N VAL A 66 -25.45 1.87 5.59
CA VAL A 66 -24.25 2.48 5.04
C VAL A 66 -24.66 3.77 4.36
N ARG A 67 -24.14 4.91 4.83
CA ARG A 67 -24.36 6.20 4.16
C ARG A 67 -23.20 6.46 3.21
N ALA A 68 -23.44 6.37 1.91
CA ALA A 68 -22.38 6.37 0.90
C ALA A 68 -22.79 7.07 -0.41
N GLY A 69 -21.80 7.54 -1.15
CA GLY A 69 -21.89 8.16 -2.48
C GLY A 69 -20.64 7.78 -3.27
N GLY A 70 -20.56 8.12 -4.56
CA GLY A 70 -19.41 7.73 -5.38
C GLY A 70 -19.09 8.68 -6.52
N SER A 71 -17.95 8.51 -7.16
CA SER A 71 -17.71 9.09 -8.48
C SER A 71 -17.81 8.01 -9.54
N GLU A 72 -18.47 8.36 -10.63
CA GLU A 72 -18.64 7.52 -11.80
C GLU A 72 -17.41 7.66 -12.72
N LEU A 73 -17.01 6.58 -13.38
CA LEU A 73 -16.03 6.63 -14.47
C LEU A 73 -16.45 5.75 -15.66
N LYS A 74 -16.68 6.40 -16.81
CA LYS A 74 -17.09 5.81 -18.11
C LYS A 74 -18.41 5.03 -18.10
N GLY A 75 -19.49 5.68 -17.65
CA GLY A 75 -20.80 5.09 -17.40
C GLY A 75 -20.88 4.11 -16.22
N VAL A 76 -19.81 3.90 -15.45
CA VAL A 76 -19.73 2.83 -14.44
C VAL A 76 -19.43 3.40 -13.07
N TRP A 77 -20.30 3.04 -12.14
CA TRP A 77 -20.30 3.46 -10.75
C TRP A 77 -19.61 2.45 -9.82
N PRO A 78 -19.30 2.83 -8.56
CA PRO A 78 -18.74 1.91 -7.58
C PRO A 78 -19.63 0.71 -7.31
N GLU A 79 -19.05 -0.49 -7.41
CA GLU A 79 -19.63 -1.75 -6.98
C GLU A 79 -19.05 -2.12 -5.61
N VAL A 80 -19.95 -2.46 -4.70
CA VAL A 80 -19.66 -2.58 -3.28
C VAL A 80 -20.27 -3.87 -2.74
N GLU A 81 -19.52 -4.57 -1.89
CA GLU A 81 -20.04 -5.73 -1.14
C GLU A 81 -20.06 -5.39 0.36
N LEU A 82 -21.25 -5.47 0.95
CA LEU A 82 -21.39 -5.55 2.39
C LEU A 82 -21.26 -7.01 2.82
N VAL A 83 -20.30 -7.29 3.69
CA VAL A 83 -20.08 -8.60 4.29
C VAL A 83 -20.14 -8.47 5.80
N VAL A 84 -20.93 -9.31 6.47
CA VAL A 84 -20.79 -9.53 7.90
C VAL A 84 -20.14 -10.88 8.11
N VAL A 85 -18.94 -10.88 8.69
CA VAL A 85 -18.25 -12.10 9.09
C VAL A 85 -18.40 -12.28 10.60
N VAL A 86 -18.73 -13.49 11.04
CA VAL A 86 -18.89 -13.87 12.45
C VAL A 86 -17.81 -14.86 12.83
N GLU A 87 -17.40 -14.83 14.10
CA GLU A 87 -16.49 -15.84 14.65
C GLU A 87 -17.24 -17.17 14.85
N SER A 88 -16.64 -18.27 14.40
CA SER A 88 -17.14 -19.64 14.59
C SER A 88 -15.97 -20.61 14.59
N GLY A 89 -15.69 -21.23 15.75
CA GLY A 89 -14.69 -22.28 15.88
C GLY A 89 -13.25 -21.82 15.60
N GLY A 90 -12.90 -20.60 15.99
CA GLY A 90 -11.60 -19.97 15.77
C GLY A 90 -11.41 -19.40 14.36
N ARG A 91 -12.47 -19.35 13.54
CA ARG A 91 -12.43 -18.82 12.17
C ARG A 91 -13.52 -17.77 11.97
N MET A 92 -13.24 -16.79 11.12
CA MET A 92 -14.27 -15.84 10.69
C MET A 92 -14.97 -16.38 9.45
N VAL A 93 -16.27 -16.61 9.55
CA VAL A 93 -17.11 -17.13 8.47
C VAL A 93 -18.12 -16.07 8.02
N PRO A 94 -18.40 -15.92 6.72
CA PRO A 94 -19.44 -15.00 6.27
C PRO A 94 -20.82 -15.45 6.76
N ALA A 95 -21.50 -14.59 7.52
CA ALA A 95 -22.90 -14.77 7.92
C ALA A 95 -23.86 -14.03 6.99
N PHE A 96 -23.40 -12.94 6.38
CA PHE A 96 -24.18 -12.15 5.43
C PHE A 96 -23.28 -11.62 4.31
N ARG A 97 -23.82 -11.59 3.09
CA ARG A 97 -23.19 -10.97 1.92
C ARG A 97 -24.24 -10.31 1.06
N LYS A 98 -23.97 -9.07 0.63
CA LYS A 98 -24.77 -8.38 -0.38
C LYS A 98 -23.89 -7.51 -1.24
N VAL A 99 -23.91 -7.77 -2.55
CA VAL A 99 -23.33 -6.89 -3.56
C VAL A 99 -24.39 -5.88 -4.00
N PHE A 100 -23.99 -4.62 -4.15
CA PHE A 100 -24.84 -3.52 -4.60
C PHE A 100 -24.00 -2.41 -5.23
N ALA A 101 -24.63 -1.55 -6.03
CA ALA A 101 -23.97 -0.43 -6.68
C ALA A 101 -24.32 0.89 -6.00
N ILE A 102 -23.35 1.81 -5.94
CA ILE A 102 -23.54 3.19 -5.52
C ILE A 102 -23.85 4.03 -6.74
N THR A 103 -25.08 4.47 -6.93
CA THR A 103 -25.52 5.08 -8.21
C THR A 103 -25.63 6.60 -8.18
N LYS A 104 -25.16 7.25 -7.10
CA LYS A 104 -25.30 8.69 -6.87
C LYS A 104 -24.00 9.29 -6.32
N ALA A 105 -23.72 10.53 -6.72
CA ALA A 105 -22.57 11.28 -6.22
C ALA A 105 -22.78 11.80 -4.79
N ARG A 106 -24.00 12.20 -4.46
CA ARG A 106 -24.38 12.57 -3.10
C ARG A 106 -24.52 11.34 -2.22
N TYR A 107 -24.38 11.54 -0.91
CA TYR A 107 -24.63 10.50 0.07
C TYR A 107 -26.10 10.06 0.09
N GLU A 108 -26.32 8.77 -0.01
CA GLU A 108 -27.60 8.08 0.17
C GLU A 108 -27.45 6.98 1.23
N ASP A 109 -28.57 6.59 1.84
CA ASP A 109 -28.58 5.52 2.84
C ASP A 109 -28.91 4.17 2.19
N TYR A 110 -28.03 3.19 2.35
CA TYR A 110 -28.21 1.81 1.93
C TYR A 110 -28.44 0.94 3.16
N ARG A 111 -29.62 0.33 3.30
CA ARG A 111 -30.02 -0.43 4.48
C ARG A 111 -30.10 -1.92 4.20
N PHE A 112 -29.59 -2.72 5.14
CA PHE A 112 -29.52 -4.17 5.04
C PHE A 112 -29.98 -4.76 6.36
N GLU A 113 -30.96 -5.66 6.29
CA GLU A 113 -31.47 -6.41 7.43
C GLU A 113 -30.98 -7.86 7.35
N MET A 114 -30.65 -8.44 8.50
CA MET A 114 -30.17 -9.81 8.59
C MET A 114 -30.40 -10.37 10.00
N GLU A 115 -30.37 -11.69 10.12
CA GLU A 115 -30.32 -12.36 11.42
C GLU A 115 -28.88 -12.76 11.74
N LEU A 116 -28.43 -12.43 12.94
CA LEU A 116 -27.07 -12.72 13.40
C LEU A 116 -27.12 -13.63 14.64
N LYS A 117 -26.16 -14.56 14.71
CA LYS A 117 -25.92 -15.37 15.90
C LYS A 117 -25.08 -14.58 16.92
N PRO A 118 -25.17 -14.90 18.22
CA PRO A 118 -24.31 -14.30 19.22
C PRO A 118 -22.83 -14.47 18.90
N GLY A 119 -22.04 -13.51 19.33
CA GLY A 119 -20.59 -13.53 19.17
C GLY A 119 -20.04 -12.24 18.60
N LEU A 120 -18.74 -12.27 18.30
CA LEU A 120 -18.04 -11.16 17.70
C LEU A 120 -18.17 -11.22 16.17
N ALA A 121 -18.45 -10.08 15.57
CA ALA A 121 -18.57 -9.94 14.13
C ALA A 121 -17.82 -8.71 13.61
N LEU A 122 -17.41 -8.78 12.35
CA LEU A 122 -16.89 -7.63 11.60
C LEU A 122 -17.89 -7.31 10.49
N VAL A 123 -18.44 -6.10 10.55
CA VAL A 123 -19.22 -5.50 9.47
C VAL A 123 -18.24 -4.82 8.53
N ARG A 124 -18.14 -5.31 7.30
CA ARG A 124 -17.16 -4.87 6.31
C ARG A 124 -17.85 -4.43 5.02
N LEU A 125 -17.48 -3.25 4.54
CA LEU A 125 -17.84 -2.74 3.23
C LEU A 125 -16.61 -2.79 2.32
N ARG A 126 -16.73 -3.44 1.17
CA ARG A 126 -15.64 -3.62 0.20
C ARG A 126 -15.94 -2.92 -1.11
N PHE A 127 -15.05 -2.04 -1.55
CA PHE A 127 -15.04 -1.46 -2.90
C PHE A 127 -14.24 -2.36 -3.85
N GLN A 128 -14.84 -2.78 -4.97
CA GLN A 128 -14.33 -3.91 -5.78
C GLN A 128 -13.90 -3.58 -7.20
N ASN A 129 -14.40 -2.48 -7.76
CA ASN A 129 -14.25 -2.17 -9.17
C ASN A 129 -13.60 -0.79 -9.39
N ASP A 130 -12.57 -0.45 -8.61
CA ASP A 130 -11.75 0.74 -8.85
C ASP A 130 -11.23 0.81 -10.30
N SER A 131 -11.14 2.02 -10.83
CA SER A 131 -10.63 2.30 -12.16
C SER A 131 -10.21 3.77 -12.27
N VAL A 132 -9.07 4.00 -12.92
CA VAL A 132 -8.51 5.33 -13.16
C VAL A 132 -8.30 5.53 -14.65
N ASP A 133 -8.75 6.66 -15.19
CA ASP A 133 -8.41 7.12 -16.52
C ASP A 133 -7.23 8.10 -16.47
N LYS A 134 -6.03 7.58 -16.76
CA LYS A 134 -4.79 8.36 -16.77
C LYS A 134 -4.76 9.49 -17.81
N LYS A 135 -5.60 9.44 -18.86
CA LYS A 135 -5.63 10.48 -19.90
C LYS A 135 -6.45 11.69 -19.47
N THR A 136 -7.57 11.45 -18.79
CA THR A 136 -8.49 12.52 -18.36
C THR A 136 -8.29 12.90 -16.89
N GLY A 137 -7.54 12.10 -16.13
CA GLY A 137 -7.43 12.22 -14.68
C GLY A 137 -8.69 11.76 -13.93
N GLY A 138 -9.64 11.12 -14.64
CA GLY A 138 -10.86 10.59 -14.04
C GLY A 138 -10.59 9.41 -13.12
N ASP A 139 -11.34 9.33 -12.02
CA ASP A 139 -11.12 8.35 -10.96
C ASP A 139 -12.46 7.91 -10.36
N ARG A 140 -12.65 6.59 -10.22
CA ARG A 140 -13.84 6.00 -9.62
C ARG A 140 -13.61 5.82 -8.13
N ASN A 141 -14.33 6.59 -7.34
CA ASN A 141 -14.16 6.65 -5.90
C ASN A 141 -15.42 6.20 -5.18
N LEU A 142 -15.24 5.54 -4.03
CA LEU A 142 -16.30 5.29 -3.06
C LEU A 142 -16.15 6.23 -1.88
N PHE A 143 -17.14 7.10 -1.67
CA PHE A 143 -17.23 7.97 -0.51
C PHE A 143 -18.16 7.33 0.52
N VAL A 144 -17.67 7.12 1.74
CA VAL A 144 -18.47 6.59 2.85
C VAL A 144 -18.49 7.61 3.96
N ARG A 145 -19.68 7.96 4.42
CA ARG A 145 -19.90 8.92 5.51
C ARG A 145 -19.84 8.21 6.86
N GLU A 146 -20.65 7.17 7.02
CA GLU A 146 -20.86 6.50 8.31
C GLU A 146 -21.57 5.16 8.16
N PHE A 147 -21.42 4.32 9.19
CA PHE A 147 -22.24 3.13 9.40
C PHE A 147 -23.26 3.41 10.50
N GLY A 148 -24.53 3.09 10.27
CA GLY A 148 -25.57 2.99 11.29
C GLY A 148 -25.79 1.52 11.64
N LEU A 149 -25.79 1.19 12.92
CA LEU A 149 -25.80 -0.19 13.42
C LEU A 149 -26.90 -0.35 14.47
N THR A 150 -27.87 -1.22 14.19
CA THR A 150 -29.00 -1.50 15.08
C THR A 150 -29.07 -2.99 15.40
N GLY A 151 -29.38 -3.34 16.64
CA GLY A 151 -29.45 -4.74 17.10
C GLY A 151 -28.08 -5.39 17.37
N VAL A 152 -27.00 -4.61 17.33
CA VAL A 152 -25.63 -5.02 17.67
C VAL A 152 -24.97 -3.92 18.50
N LYS A 153 -23.89 -4.23 19.22
CA LYS A 153 -23.12 -3.24 19.99
C LYS A 153 -21.78 -2.97 19.32
N VAL A 154 -21.43 -1.71 19.13
CA VAL A 154 -20.12 -1.34 18.56
C VAL A 154 -19.02 -1.79 19.52
N ALA A 155 -17.99 -2.45 18.98
CA ALA A 155 -16.81 -2.86 19.71
C ALA A 155 -15.59 -2.08 19.22
N ASP A 156 -14.80 -1.54 20.14
CA ASP A 156 -13.69 -0.61 19.80
C ASP A 156 -12.46 -1.27 19.19
N ALA A 157 -12.33 -2.60 19.28
CA ALA A 157 -11.13 -3.30 18.81
C ALA A 157 -11.41 -4.68 18.21
N ALA A 158 -10.58 -5.03 17.22
CA ALA A 158 -10.42 -6.40 16.76
C ALA A 158 -9.97 -7.28 17.94
N PRO A 159 -10.34 -8.58 17.95
CA PRO A 159 -9.79 -9.47 18.94
C PRO A 159 -8.28 -9.65 18.68
N ALA A 160 -7.48 -9.76 19.74
CA ALA A 160 -6.01 -9.71 19.67
C ALA A 160 -5.39 -10.74 18.71
N TRP A 161 -6.08 -11.85 18.46
CA TRP A 161 -5.66 -12.93 17.56
C TRP A 161 -5.97 -12.67 16.07
N TRP A 162 -6.87 -11.74 15.73
CA TRP A 162 -7.29 -11.49 14.34
C TRP A 162 -6.24 -10.74 13.51
N TYR A 163 -5.46 -9.90 14.17
CA TYR A 163 -4.38 -9.15 13.51
C TYR A 163 -3.11 -9.33 14.35
N PRO A 164 -2.34 -10.41 14.15
CA PRO A 164 -1.13 -10.68 14.93
C PRO A 164 -0.06 -9.57 14.83
N PHE A 165 -0.24 -8.61 13.91
CA PHE A 165 0.60 -7.44 13.74
C PHE A 165 -0.08 -6.08 14.00
N GLY A 166 -1.35 -6.02 14.44
CA GLY A 166 -2.22 -4.84 14.22
C GLY A 166 -1.76 -3.60 14.97
N LYS A 167 -1.66 -3.71 16.29
CA LYS A 167 -1.12 -2.63 17.14
C LYS A 167 0.32 -2.27 16.78
N LYS A 168 1.12 -3.24 16.31
CA LYS A 168 2.51 -3.01 15.90
C LYS A 168 2.59 -2.26 14.56
N ALA A 169 1.74 -2.61 13.60
CA ALA A 169 1.67 -1.99 12.29
C ALA A 169 1.08 -0.58 12.36
N GLU A 170 0.04 -0.35 13.16
CA GLU A 170 -0.50 0.99 13.42
C GLU A 170 0.54 1.88 14.10
N LYS A 171 1.22 1.37 15.13
CA LYS A 171 2.31 2.09 15.79
C LYS A 171 3.43 2.42 14.80
N LEU A 172 3.82 1.47 13.94
CA LEU A 172 4.85 1.70 12.93
C LEU A 172 4.42 2.76 11.90
N ARG A 173 3.15 2.73 11.45
CA ARG A 173 2.59 3.75 10.56
C ARG A 173 2.59 5.13 11.22
N ALA A 174 2.05 5.24 12.44
CA ALA A 174 2.04 6.50 13.18
C ALA A 174 3.46 7.06 13.41
N MET A 175 4.43 6.18 13.73
CA MET A 175 5.84 6.57 13.84
C MET A 175 6.42 7.04 12.49
N THR A 176 6.04 6.39 11.39
CA THR A 176 6.47 6.75 10.04
C THR A 176 5.88 8.11 9.63
N ASP A 177 4.58 8.32 9.83
CA ASP A 177 3.90 9.58 9.53
C ASP A 177 4.46 10.75 10.34
N ALA A 178 4.70 10.53 11.64
CA ALA A 178 5.36 11.51 12.50
C ALA A 178 6.80 11.80 12.02
N GLY A 179 7.53 10.78 11.58
CA GLY A 179 8.85 10.92 10.98
C GLY A 179 8.83 11.75 9.69
N ILE A 180 7.86 11.51 8.80
CA ILE A 180 7.66 12.29 7.57
C ILE A 180 7.36 13.74 7.92
N ALA A 181 6.40 13.99 8.82
CA ALA A 181 6.04 15.35 9.23
C ALA A 181 7.23 16.11 9.84
N LYS A 182 8.09 15.42 10.59
CA LYS A 182 9.26 16.00 11.25
C LYS A 182 10.45 16.23 10.31
N HIS A 183 10.74 15.28 9.43
CA HIS A 183 12.00 15.23 8.67
C HIS A 183 11.85 15.48 7.17
N ARG A 184 10.64 15.38 6.61
CA ARG A 184 10.38 15.45 5.17
C ARG A 184 9.33 16.49 4.77
N MET A 185 8.74 17.17 5.75
CA MET A 185 7.81 18.26 5.52
C MET A 185 8.36 19.56 6.12
N GLY A 186 8.06 20.67 5.48
CA GLY A 186 8.45 22.00 5.93
C GLY A 186 7.48 23.05 5.41
N LYS A 187 7.39 24.18 6.10
CA LYS A 187 6.57 25.30 5.65
C LYS A 187 7.39 26.21 4.74
N LEU A 188 7.07 26.21 3.44
CA LEU A 188 7.58 27.22 2.51
C LEU A 188 6.76 28.51 2.67
N VAL A 189 7.41 29.60 3.06
CA VAL A 189 6.76 30.92 3.18
C VAL A 189 7.30 31.85 2.10
N VAL A 190 6.44 32.22 1.15
CA VAL A 190 6.76 33.22 0.12
C VAL A 190 6.12 34.55 0.53
N ARG A 191 6.93 35.59 0.76
CA ARG A 191 6.47 36.95 1.07
C ARG A 191 6.60 37.82 -0.16
N THR A 192 5.52 38.49 -0.55
CA THR A 192 5.48 39.32 -1.76
C THR A 192 4.50 40.49 -1.58
N SER A 193 4.53 41.45 -2.50
CA SER A 193 3.59 42.58 -2.53
C SER A 193 2.18 42.13 -2.92
N LYS A 194 1.16 42.88 -2.49
CA LYS A 194 -0.23 42.65 -2.88
C LYS A 194 -0.37 42.65 -4.41
N GLY A 195 -1.02 41.63 -4.95
CA GLY A 195 -1.26 41.48 -6.40
C GLY A 195 -0.14 40.80 -7.18
N ALA A 196 0.97 40.40 -6.54
CA ALA A 196 2.02 39.64 -7.22
C ALA A 196 1.54 38.22 -7.59
N VAL A 197 1.93 37.78 -8.80
CA VAL A 197 1.73 36.39 -9.25
C VAL A 197 2.92 35.55 -8.79
N VAL A 198 2.65 34.46 -8.07
CA VAL A 198 3.68 33.54 -7.56
C VAL A 198 3.53 32.18 -8.24
N LYS A 199 4.62 31.66 -8.80
CA LYS A 199 4.73 30.27 -9.29
C LYS A 199 5.74 29.53 -8.41
N VAL A 200 5.36 28.38 -7.87
CA VAL A 200 6.25 27.45 -7.16
C VAL A 200 6.32 26.17 -7.98
N GLU A 201 7.53 25.72 -8.28
CA GLU A 201 7.79 24.53 -9.08
C GLU A 201 8.85 23.68 -8.38
N GLN A 202 8.57 22.40 -8.19
CA GLN A 202 9.56 21.46 -7.69
C GLN A 202 10.51 21.09 -8.83
N VAL A 203 11.78 21.47 -8.72
CA VAL A 203 12.79 21.24 -9.77
C VAL A 203 13.58 19.94 -9.56
N ALA A 204 13.62 19.41 -8.35
CA ALA A 204 14.31 18.17 -8.00
C ALA A 204 13.77 17.57 -6.69
N HIS A 205 14.11 16.31 -6.43
CA HIS A 205 13.95 15.67 -5.13
C HIS A 205 15.24 15.82 -4.31
N GLU A 206 15.13 16.04 -3.01
CA GLU A 206 16.27 16.03 -2.09
C GLU A 206 16.85 14.62 -1.90
N PHE A 207 15.99 13.61 -1.93
CA PHE A 207 16.36 12.20 -1.83
C PHE A 207 16.44 11.54 -3.21
N ALA A 208 17.15 10.42 -3.29
CA ALA A 208 17.19 9.56 -4.47
C ALA A 208 15.77 9.08 -4.84
N PHE A 209 15.27 9.57 -5.96
CA PHE A 209 14.05 9.12 -6.62
C PHE A 209 14.42 8.64 -8.01
N GLY A 210 14.39 7.33 -8.20
CA GLY A 210 15.05 6.70 -9.34
C GLY A 210 14.29 5.55 -9.97
N THR A 211 14.87 5.06 -11.06
CA THR A 211 14.33 3.95 -11.84
C THR A 211 15.42 3.00 -12.33
N ALA A 212 15.03 1.78 -12.68
CA ALA A 212 15.92 0.85 -13.38
C ALA A 212 16.05 1.25 -14.86
N VAL A 213 17.27 1.20 -15.37
CA VAL A 213 17.59 1.63 -16.74
C VAL A 213 18.28 0.54 -17.56
N ALA A 214 17.94 0.49 -18.84
CA ALA A 214 18.64 -0.33 -19.82
C ALA A 214 19.89 0.41 -20.33
N THR A 215 21.08 -0.12 -20.06
CA THR A 215 22.37 0.54 -20.35
C THR A 215 22.62 0.83 -21.83
N ARG A 216 21.96 0.09 -22.73
CA ARG A 216 22.10 0.29 -24.19
C ARG A 216 21.75 1.70 -24.66
N TYR A 217 20.85 2.42 -23.98
CA TYR A 217 20.42 3.78 -24.35
C TYR A 217 21.47 4.86 -24.05
N PHE A 218 22.56 4.52 -23.37
CA PHE A 218 23.68 5.43 -23.09
C PHE A 218 24.81 5.28 -24.13
N SER A 219 24.62 4.46 -25.16
CA SER A 219 25.59 4.25 -26.24
C SER A 219 25.64 5.44 -27.20
N LYS A 220 26.85 5.89 -27.57
CA LYS A 220 27.06 6.92 -28.59
C LYS A 220 27.33 6.29 -29.98
N PRO A 221 26.90 6.94 -31.08
CA PRO A 221 26.06 8.15 -31.11
C PRO A 221 24.64 7.86 -30.61
N PHE A 222 24.01 8.85 -29.96
CA PHE A 222 22.64 8.65 -29.46
C PHE A 222 21.68 8.52 -30.64
N THR A 223 20.88 7.46 -30.64
CA THR A 223 19.76 7.31 -31.57
C THR A 223 18.63 8.29 -31.21
N VAL A 224 17.62 8.42 -32.07
CA VAL A 224 16.40 9.20 -31.75
C VAL A 224 15.74 8.67 -30.47
N GLU A 225 15.63 7.35 -30.36
CA GLU A 225 15.09 6.66 -29.18
C GLU A 225 15.93 6.92 -27.93
N SER A 226 17.26 6.85 -28.05
CA SER A 226 18.17 7.11 -26.93
C SER A 226 18.00 8.54 -26.42
N ARG A 227 17.86 9.53 -27.32
CA ARG A 227 17.58 10.93 -26.95
C ARG A 227 16.25 11.08 -26.21
N ALA A 228 15.18 10.45 -26.70
CA ALA A 228 13.89 10.48 -26.03
C ALA A 228 13.94 9.82 -24.64
N TYR A 229 14.63 8.68 -24.55
CA TYR A 229 14.80 7.92 -23.30
C TYR A 229 15.53 8.74 -22.24
N VAL A 230 16.72 9.27 -22.56
CA VAL A 230 17.52 10.04 -21.60
C VAL A 230 16.82 11.34 -21.20
N ARG A 231 16.06 11.96 -22.11
CA ARG A 231 15.28 13.17 -21.80
C ARG A 231 14.23 12.85 -20.73
N LEU A 232 13.39 11.86 -20.97
CA LEU A 232 12.37 11.43 -20.01
C LEU A 232 12.99 11.01 -18.68
N LEU A 233 14.11 10.29 -18.73
CA LEU A 233 14.86 9.90 -17.53
C LEU A 233 15.26 11.13 -16.69
N THR A 234 15.90 12.13 -17.31
CA THR A 234 16.38 13.33 -16.61
C THR A 234 15.29 14.30 -16.19
N GLU A 235 14.11 14.26 -16.82
CA GLU A 235 12.96 15.08 -16.44
C GLU A 235 12.23 14.55 -15.19
N ASN A 236 12.38 13.26 -14.87
CA ASN A 236 11.57 12.60 -13.86
C ASN A 236 12.37 11.99 -12.70
N PHE A 237 13.67 11.74 -12.88
CA PHE A 237 14.47 10.99 -11.91
C PHE A 237 15.83 11.66 -11.67
N ASN A 238 16.32 11.54 -10.44
CA ASN A 238 17.67 11.99 -10.04
C ASN A 238 18.59 10.81 -9.63
N ALA A 239 18.09 9.57 -9.70
CA ALA A 239 18.85 8.37 -9.41
C ALA A 239 18.54 7.24 -10.40
N VAL A 240 19.49 6.35 -10.64
CA VAL A 240 19.30 5.17 -11.50
C VAL A 240 19.91 3.90 -10.94
N VAL A 241 19.44 2.77 -11.45
CA VAL A 241 20.09 1.46 -11.26
C VAL A 241 20.19 0.75 -12.61
N ALA A 242 21.37 0.22 -12.95
CA ALA A 242 21.52 -0.57 -14.16
C ALA A 242 20.71 -1.87 -14.03
N GLU A 243 19.80 -2.13 -14.97
CA GLU A 243 18.91 -3.30 -14.86
C GLU A 243 19.71 -4.61 -14.84
N ASN A 244 20.80 -4.69 -15.62
CA ASN A 244 21.56 -5.94 -15.79
C ASN A 244 23.09 -5.80 -15.81
N ALA A 245 23.65 -4.64 -16.16
CA ALA A 245 25.09 -4.53 -16.48
C ALA A 245 26.04 -4.93 -15.34
N MET A 246 25.62 -4.79 -14.07
CA MET A 246 26.45 -5.14 -12.92
C MET A 246 26.22 -6.56 -12.39
N LYS A 247 25.16 -7.25 -12.81
CA LYS A 247 24.91 -8.65 -12.42
C LYS A 247 26.09 -9.53 -12.84
N TRP A 248 26.46 -10.51 -12.01
CA TRP A 248 27.69 -11.29 -12.20
C TRP A 248 27.81 -11.95 -13.58
N PRO A 249 26.77 -12.58 -14.16
CA PRO A 249 26.87 -13.18 -15.49
C PRO A 249 27.15 -12.17 -16.62
N GLN A 250 26.75 -10.91 -16.44
CA GLN A 250 26.94 -9.83 -17.41
C GLN A 250 28.31 -9.17 -17.24
N SER A 251 28.68 -8.88 -15.99
CA SER A 251 29.92 -8.18 -15.65
C SER A 251 31.16 -9.07 -15.67
N GLU A 252 31.04 -10.39 -15.47
CA GLU A 252 32.16 -11.33 -15.50
C GLU A 252 31.68 -12.72 -15.97
N PRO A 253 31.33 -12.87 -17.26
CA PRO A 253 30.82 -14.12 -17.82
C PRO A 253 31.82 -15.29 -17.74
N ALA A 254 33.12 -14.99 -17.72
CA ALA A 254 34.21 -15.93 -17.50
C ALA A 254 35.20 -15.32 -16.48
N ARG A 255 35.84 -16.16 -15.66
CA ARG A 255 36.74 -15.72 -14.58
C ARG A 255 37.81 -14.77 -15.12
N GLY A 256 37.91 -13.57 -14.55
CA GLY A 256 38.88 -12.56 -14.97
C GLY A 256 38.54 -11.81 -16.26
N HIS A 257 37.48 -12.18 -16.98
CA HIS A 257 37.01 -11.48 -18.17
C HIS A 257 35.88 -10.51 -17.82
N GLU A 258 36.26 -9.39 -17.22
CA GLU A 258 35.29 -8.37 -16.81
C GLU A 258 34.77 -7.52 -17.98
N ARG A 259 33.52 -7.10 -17.89
CA ARG A 259 32.82 -6.27 -18.88
C ARG A 259 32.10 -5.12 -18.17
N TRP A 260 32.70 -3.94 -18.22
CA TRP A 260 32.19 -2.77 -17.52
C TRP A 260 31.78 -1.62 -18.44
N ASP A 261 31.99 -1.73 -19.75
CA ASP A 261 31.76 -0.63 -20.71
C ASP A 261 30.34 -0.06 -20.64
N ASP A 262 29.34 -0.92 -20.48
CA ASP A 262 27.94 -0.53 -20.31
C ASP A 262 27.71 0.27 -19.02
N MET A 263 28.31 -0.19 -17.92
CA MET A 263 28.19 0.45 -16.62
C MET A 263 28.94 1.78 -16.60
N ASP A 264 30.17 1.81 -17.13
CA ASP A 264 31.00 3.02 -17.20
C ASP A 264 30.33 4.09 -18.08
N ARG A 265 29.73 3.72 -19.22
CA ARG A 265 28.98 4.66 -20.07
C ARG A 265 27.76 5.25 -19.35
N MET A 266 27.00 4.42 -18.64
CA MET A 266 25.87 4.88 -17.85
C MET A 266 26.32 5.82 -16.72
N LEU A 267 27.37 5.46 -15.98
CA LEU A 267 27.90 6.28 -14.88
C LEU A 267 28.46 7.62 -15.37
N LEU A 268 29.15 7.65 -16.51
CA LEU A 268 29.60 8.90 -17.12
C LEU A 268 28.43 9.82 -17.48
N PHE A 269 27.33 9.26 -17.99
CA PHE A 269 26.11 10.04 -18.21
C PHE A 269 25.54 10.57 -16.89
N CYS A 270 25.45 9.72 -15.85
CA CYS A 270 24.92 10.11 -14.54
C CYS A 270 25.74 11.25 -13.94
N LEU A 271 27.07 11.15 -13.97
CA LEU A 271 27.99 12.20 -13.53
C LEU A 271 27.75 13.52 -14.30
N SER A 272 27.57 13.45 -15.62
CA SER A 272 27.28 14.65 -16.44
C SER A 272 25.93 15.31 -16.15
N LYS A 273 25.03 14.60 -15.47
CA LYS A 273 23.67 15.05 -15.12
C LYS A 273 23.47 15.26 -13.62
N GLY A 274 24.50 15.06 -12.81
CA GLY A 274 24.39 15.10 -11.35
C GLY A 274 23.44 14.03 -10.79
N MET A 275 23.28 12.90 -11.49
CA MET A 275 22.42 11.80 -11.05
C MET A 275 23.21 10.80 -10.22
N GLN A 276 22.55 10.23 -9.21
CA GLN A 276 23.10 9.14 -8.40
C GLN A 276 22.90 7.77 -9.08
N ALA A 277 23.76 6.81 -8.76
CA ALA A 277 23.64 5.44 -9.24
C ALA A 277 23.70 4.45 -8.08
N ARG A 278 22.84 3.44 -8.11
CA ARG A 278 22.88 2.27 -7.22
C ARG A 278 23.50 1.08 -7.96
N GLY A 279 24.35 0.32 -7.27
CA GLY A 279 24.96 -0.89 -7.78
C GLY A 279 24.08 -2.12 -7.54
N HIS A 280 23.55 -2.72 -8.61
CA HIS A 280 22.69 -3.91 -8.52
C HIS A 280 23.22 -5.03 -9.42
N CYS A 281 23.78 -6.11 -8.87
CA CYS A 281 24.10 -6.40 -7.47
C CYS A 281 25.44 -7.14 -7.42
N LEU A 282 26.06 -7.25 -6.24
CA LEU A 282 27.32 -8.00 -6.09
C LEU A 282 27.05 -9.51 -6.18
N PHE A 283 26.07 -9.99 -5.41
CA PHE A 283 25.69 -11.40 -5.32
C PHE A 283 24.18 -11.56 -5.44
N TRP A 284 23.74 -12.68 -6.01
CA TRP A 284 22.32 -13.01 -6.15
C TRP A 284 22.11 -14.51 -5.95
N ALA A 285 21.24 -14.89 -5.02
CA ALA A 285 20.99 -16.29 -4.66
C ALA A 285 20.29 -17.11 -5.77
N VAL A 286 19.64 -16.45 -6.74
CA VAL A 286 18.91 -17.15 -7.80
C VAL A 286 19.88 -17.90 -8.71
N PRO A 287 19.79 -19.25 -8.87
CA PRO A 287 20.80 -20.04 -9.57
C PRO A 287 21.08 -19.61 -11.01
N LYS A 288 20.08 -19.15 -11.77
CA LYS A 288 20.27 -18.65 -13.15
C LYS A 288 21.04 -17.33 -13.24
N ARG A 289 21.36 -16.70 -12.10
CA ARG A 289 22.04 -15.41 -11.96
C ARG A 289 23.47 -15.56 -11.44
N VAL A 290 23.95 -16.80 -11.28
CA VAL A 290 25.33 -17.12 -10.93
C VAL A 290 26.05 -17.68 -12.18
N PRO A 291 27.24 -17.17 -12.54
CA PRO A 291 28.00 -17.67 -13.70
C PRO A 291 28.34 -19.16 -13.57
N ALA A 292 28.39 -19.87 -14.70
CA ALA A 292 28.66 -21.31 -14.70
C ALA A 292 30.05 -21.66 -14.13
N TRP A 293 31.05 -20.79 -14.32
CA TRP A 293 32.39 -21.00 -13.79
C TRP A 293 32.46 -20.90 -12.27
N VAL A 294 31.66 -20.01 -11.66
CA VAL A 294 31.54 -19.87 -10.19
C VAL A 294 30.94 -21.13 -9.58
N LYS A 295 29.92 -21.71 -10.23
CA LYS A 295 29.23 -22.93 -9.75
C LYS A 295 30.12 -24.18 -9.72
N ARG A 296 31.25 -24.17 -10.44
CA ARG A 296 32.19 -25.30 -10.49
C ARG A 296 33.31 -25.20 -9.46
N LEU A 297 33.38 -24.10 -8.70
CA LEU A 297 34.40 -23.90 -7.69
C LEU A 297 34.11 -24.76 -6.46
N ASP A 298 35.16 -25.26 -5.83
CA ASP A 298 35.06 -25.80 -4.47
C ASP A 298 34.84 -24.68 -3.45
N LYS A 299 34.60 -25.05 -2.19
CA LYS A 299 34.32 -24.11 -1.10
C LYS A 299 35.43 -23.07 -0.91
N THR A 300 36.69 -23.49 -0.97
CA THR A 300 37.85 -22.61 -0.71
C THR A 300 38.01 -21.60 -1.83
N ALA A 301 37.97 -22.06 -3.08
CA ALA A 301 38.06 -21.21 -4.26
C ALA A 301 36.83 -20.28 -4.38
N LEU A 302 35.63 -20.76 -4.01
CA LEU A 302 34.43 -19.94 -4.01
C LEU A 302 34.50 -18.80 -3.00
N LEU A 303 34.97 -19.06 -1.77
CA LEU A 303 35.15 -18.03 -0.74
C LEU A 303 36.09 -16.93 -1.21
N GLN A 304 37.25 -17.32 -1.79
CA GLN A 304 38.20 -16.36 -2.36
C GLN A 304 37.56 -15.52 -3.48
N VAL A 305 36.89 -16.16 -4.43
CA VAL A 305 36.28 -15.47 -5.58
C VAL A 305 35.15 -14.51 -5.18
N VAL A 306 34.34 -14.89 -4.18
CA VAL A 306 33.29 -14.03 -3.63
C VAL A 306 33.90 -12.80 -2.96
N ASP A 307 34.92 -12.99 -2.12
CA ASP A 307 35.61 -11.88 -1.44
C ASP A 307 36.29 -10.94 -2.44
N GLU A 308 37.05 -11.50 -3.38
CA GLU A 308 37.70 -10.76 -4.48
C GLU A 308 36.69 -9.96 -5.30
N ARG A 309 35.51 -10.52 -5.61
CA ARG A 309 34.49 -9.78 -6.36
C ARG A 309 33.94 -8.60 -5.58
N ALA A 310 33.61 -8.80 -4.29
CA ALA A 310 33.09 -7.72 -3.45
C ALA A 310 34.07 -6.56 -3.42
N TRP A 311 35.34 -6.84 -3.10
CA TRP A 311 36.41 -5.87 -3.07
C TRP A 311 36.63 -5.20 -4.43
N ARG A 312 36.89 -5.96 -5.50
CA ARG A 312 37.20 -5.40 -6.82
C ARG A 312 36.08 -4.54 -7.38
N THR A 313 34.83 -4.98 -7.26
CA THR A 313 33.67 -4.25 -7.80
C THR A 313 33.44 -2.95 -7.04
N THR A 314 33.44 -3.00 -5.71
CA THR A 314 33.22 -1.80 -4.88
C THR A 314 34.39 -0.82 -5.00
N ALA A 315 35.63 -1.30 -5.02
CA ALA A 315 36.81 -0.47 -5.22
C ALA A 315 36.82 0.19 -6.61
N ARG A 316 36.45 -0.54 -7.67
CA ARG A 316 36.36 0.01 -9.04
C ARG A 316 35.42 1.22 -9.08
N PHE A 317 34.23 1.11 -8.49
CA PHE A 317 33.19 2.15 -8.58
C PHE A 317 33.17 3.13 -7.40
N ASN A 318 34.20 3.11 -6.55
CA ASN A 318 34.35 4.05 -5.45
C ASN A 318 34.24 5.51 -5.94
N GLY A 319 33.46 6.32 -5.22
CA GLY A 319 33.17 7.71 -5.56
C GLY A 319 32.21 7.92 -6.74
N ARG A 320 31.69 6.84 -7.36
CA ARG A 320 30.71 6.89 -8.46
C ARG A 320 29.41 6.14 -8.14
N ILE A 321 29.43 5.25 -7.16
CA ILE A 321 28.28 4.50 -6.64
C ILE A 321 28.35 4.52 -5.12
N ASP A 322 27.30 5.05 -4.49
CA ASP A 322 27.23 5.22 -3.03
C ASP A 322 26.51 4.06 -2.33
N GLU A 323 25.72 3.29 -3.07
CA GLU A 323 24.90 2.20 -2.53
C GLU A 323 24.99 0.94 -3.40
N PHE A 324 25.18 -0.21 -2.77
CA PHE A 324 25.19 -1.52 -3.42
C PHE A 324 24.17 -2.46 -2.81
N ASP A 325 23.42 -3.13 -3.66
CA ASP A 325 22.73 -4.37 -3.29
C ASP A 325 23.80 -5.47 -3.18
N VAL A 326 24.28 -5.74 -1.96
CA VAL A 326 25.35 -6.72 -1.71
C VAL A 326 24.86 -8.14 -1.99
N ASN A 327 23.80 -8.57 -1.29
CA ASN A 327 23.19 -9.88 -1.44
C ASN A 327 21.72 -9.74 -1.85
N ASN A 328 21.40 -10.03 -3.11
CA ASN A 328 20.05 -9.98 -3.60
C ASN A 328 19.32 -11.31 -3.36
N GLU A 329 18.08 -11.23 -2.84
CA GLU A 329 17.11 -12.34 -2.76
C GLU A 329 17.61 -13.63 -2.06
N MET A 330 18.41 -13.53 -0.99
CA MET A 330 18.87 -14.70 -0.22
C MET A 330 17.74 -15.60 0.34
N LEU A 331 16.51 -15.07 0.38
CA LEU A 331 15.32 -15.75 0.87
C LEU A 331 14.39 -16.24 -0.26
N ALA A 332 14.76 -16.09 -1.53
CA ALA A 332 13.90 -16.51 -2.63
C ALA A 332 13.83 -18.04 -2.74
N GLY A 333 12.70 -18.62 -2.33
CA GLY A 333 12.32 -20.00 -2.64
C GLY A 333 12.70 -21.09 -1.62
N LEU A 334 13.02 -20.73 -0.37
CA LEU A 334 13.42 -21.71 0.67
C LEU A 334 12.50 -21.71 1.92
N TRP A 335 11.27 -21.18 1.82
CA TRP A 335 10.40 -20.96 2.99
C TRP A 335 9.03 -21.62 2.93
N TYR A 336 8.81 -22.59 2.03
CA TYR A 336 7.56 -23.34 1.92
C TYR A 336 7.83 -24.82 1.69
#